data_AF-A0ABD0QCM7-F1
#
_entry.id   AF-A0ABD0QCM7-F1
#
_cell.length_a   1.000
_cell.length_b   1.000
_cell.length_c   1.000
_cell.angle_alpha   90.00
_cell.angle_beta   90.00
_cell.angle_gamma   90.00
#
_symmetry.space_group_name_H-M   'P 1'
#
loop_
_entity.id
_entity.type
_entity.pdbx_description
1 polymer ?
#
loop_
_entity_poly.entity_id
_entity_poly.type
_entity_poly.pdbx_seq_one_letter_code
_entity_poly.pdbx_strand_id
1 'polypeptide(L)'
;NQPRSTQEDLVNDLKAAGTIVTKKTIGNTLRREGLISCSASKVPLLKKAHVQAHLKFANEQLNDSEENWVKVLCSLASTQLSMFGGGGILPMTPRTPSPPSDMKTWKHTTKATKERLKKKHIKVL
;
A
#
# COMPACT_ATOMS: atom_id res chain seq x y z
N ASN A 1 0.54 -5.91 -25.06
CA ASN A 1 1.38 -5.25 -24.04
C ASN A 1 1.61 -6.20 -22.87
N GLN A 2 2.72 -6.95 -22.88
CA GLN A 2 3.10 -7.84 -21.79
C GLN A 2 4.00 -7.05 -20.82
N PRO A 3 3.56 -6.73 -19.59
CA PRO A 3 4.35 -5.89 -18.68
C PRO A 3 5.54 -6.62 -18.04
N ARG A 4 5.72 -7.92 -18.29
CA ARG A 4 6.80 -8.77 -17.77
C ARG A 4 7.81 -9.17 -18.85
N SER A 5 8.21 -8.23 -19.70
CA SER A 5 9.33 -8.47 -20.60
C SER A 5 10.65 -8.38 -19.82
N THR A 6 11.53 -9.36 -20.02
CA THR A 6 12.87 -9.30 -19.46
C THR A 6 13.79 -8.49 -20.37
N GLN A 7 14.95 -8.08 -19.86
CA GLN A 7 15.97 -7.45 -20.69
C GLN A 7 16.51 -8.40 -21.78
N GLU A 8 16.48 -9.73 -21.56
CA GLU A 8 16.89 -10.72 -22.56
C GLU A 8 15.94 -10.73 -23.74
N ASP A 9 14.63 -10.72 -23.45
CA ASP A 9 13.59 -10.70 -24.48
C ASP A 9 13.78 -9.47 -25.37
N LEU A 10 14.03 -8.31 -24.76
CA LEU A 10 14.34 -7.07 -25.49
C LEU A 10 15.62 -7.17 -26.34
N VAL A 11 16.67 -7.87 -25.88
CA VAL A 11 17.88 -8.09 -26.70
C VAL A 11 17.54 -8.95 -27.92
N ASN A 12 16.77 -10.02 -27.73
CA ASN A 12 16.40 -10.94 -28.80
C ASN A 12 15.52 -10.25 -29.85
N ASP A 13 14.55 -9.45 -29.40
CA ASP A 13 13.67 -8.66 -30.28
C ASP A 13 14.46 -7.64 -31.11
N LEU A 14 15.39 -6.91 -30.49
CA LEU A 14 16.25 -5.96 -31.19
C LEU A 14 17.19 -6.64 -32.18
N LYS A 15 17.72 -7.81 -31.82
CA LYS A 15 18.57 -8.62 -32.70
C LYS A 15 17.79 -9.13 -33.92
N ALA A 16 16.54 -9.53 -33.73
CA ALA A 16 15.65 -9.91 -34.84
C ALA A 16 15.35 -8.72 -35.77
N ALA A 17 15.29 -7.50 -35.23
CA ALA A 17 15.20 -6.26 -36.00
C ALA A 17 16.54 -5.81 -36.64
N GLY A 18 17.60 -6.62 -36.54
CA GLY A 18 18.92 -6.34 -37.12
C GLY A 18 19.79 -5.40 -36.28
N THR A 19 19.37 -5.04 -35.06
CA THR A 19 20.13 -4.16 -34.17
C THR A 19 20.82 -4.98 -33.08
N ILE A 20 22.15 -4.92 -33.03
CA ILE A 20 22.93 -5.60 -31.99
C ILE A 20 23.13 -4.65 -30.83
N VAL A 21 22.45 -4.90 -29.72
CA VAL A 21 22.49 -4.07 -28.51
C VAL A 21 22.89 -4.92 -27.31
N THR A 22 23.73 -4.38 -26.43
CA THR A 22 24.07 -5.05 -25.18
C THR A 22 23.00 -4.82 -24.10
N LYS A 23 22.84 -5.75 -23.16
CA LYS A 23 21.90 -5.61 -22.03
C LYS A 23 22.09 -4.31 -21.25
N LYS A 24 23.35 -3.87 -21.07
CA LYS A 24 23.67 -2.65 -20.35
C LYS A 24 23.17 -1.40 -21.08
N THR A 25 23.25 -1.38 -22.41
CA THR A 25 22.69 -0.32 -23.23
C THR A 25 21.18 -0.24 -23.06
N ILE A 26 20.47 -1.38 -23.15
CA ILE A 26 19.01 -1.43 -22.93
C ILE A 26 18.65 -0.94 -21.53
N GLY A 27 19.33 -1.43 -20.49
CA GLY A 27 19.09 -1.00 -19.10
C GLY A 27 19.31 0.50 -18.90
N ASN A 28 20.33 1.09 -19.53
CA ASN A 28 20.57 2.53 -19.48
C ASN A 28 19.49 3.32 -20.22
N THR A 29 19.06 2.85 -21.40
CA THR A 29 17.98 3.47 -22.18
C THR A 29 16.67 3.43 -21.39
N LEU A 30 16.28 2.28 -20.85
CA LEU A 30 15.06 2.14 -20.03
C LEU A 30 15.06 3.13 -18.86
N ARG A 31 16.19 3.34 -18.19
CA ARG A 31 16.32 4.31 -17.09
C ARG A 31 16.21 5.77 -17.58
N ARG A 32 16.74 6.09 -18.75
CA ARG A 32 16.61 7.44 -19.36
C ARG A 32 15.17 7.75 -19.73
N GLU A 33 14.44 6.73 -20.19
CA GLU A 33 12.99 6.82 -20.48
C GLU A 33 12.12 6.77 -19.21
N GLY A 34 12.72 6.67 -18.01
CA GLY A 34 11.99 6.64 -16.74
C GLY A 34 11.34 5.29 -16.40
N LEU A 35 11.64 4.22 -17.14
CA LEU A 35 11.16 2.89 -16.83
C LEU A 35 11.96 2.26 -15.70
N ILE A 36 11.26 1.86 -14.65
CA ILE A 36 11.83 1.22 -13.47
C ILE A 36 11.34 -0.23 -13.35
N SER A 37 12.22 -1.11 -12.87
CA SER A 37 11.82 -2.47 -12.51
C SER A 37 10.95 -2.43 -11.26
N CYS A 38 9.76 -2.99 -11.32
CA CYS A 38 8.87 -3.15 -10.18
C CYS A 38 8.42 -4.60 -10.04
N SER A 39 8.32 -5.06 -8.81
CA SER A 39 7.66 -6.31 -8.48
C SER A 39 6.14 -6.09 -8.43
N ALA A 40 5.37 -7.05 -8.94
CA ALA A 40 3.92 -7.01 -8.79
C ALA A 40 3.57 -7.05 -7.29
N SER A 41 2.72 -6.13 -6.85
CA SER A 41 2.19 -6.12 -5.49
C SER A 41 1.47 -7.43 -5.18
N LYS A 42 1.63 -7.95 -3.96
CA LYS A 42 0.84 -9.08 -3.47
C LYS A 42 -0.58 -8.58 -3.21
N VAL A 43 -1.51 -8.91 -4.09
CA VAL A 43 -2.93 -8.56 -3.96
C VAL A 43 -3.68 -9.83 -3.52
N PRO A 44 -4.54 -9.76 -2.47
CA PRO A 44 -5.37 -10.90 -2.11
C PRO A 44 -6.23 -11.29 -3.31
N LEU A 45 -6.25 -12.59 -3.64
CA LEU A 45 -7.07 -13.11 -4.74
C LEU A 45 -8.53 -13.12 -4.29
N LEU A 46 -9.22 -12.00 -4.54
CA LEU A 46 -10.63 -11.85 -4.23
C LEU A 46 -11.49 -12.57 -5.28
N LYS A 47 -12.49 -13.32 -4.81
CA LYS A 47 -13.54 -13.86 -5.67
C LYS A 47 -14.38 -12.70 -6.23
N LYS A 48 -14.91 -12.84 -7.44
CA LYS A 48 -15.74 -11.80 -8.10
C LYS A 48 -16.89 -11.29 -7.21
N ALA A 49 -17.55 -12.18 -6.48
CA ALA A 49 -18.60 -11.80 -5.53
C ALA A 49 -18.11 -10.85 -4.42
N HIS A 50 -16.87 -11.04 -3.93
CA HIS A 50 -16.29 -10.18 -2.89
C HIS A 50 -15.90 -8.81 -3.45
N VAL A 51 -15.42 -8.77 -4.69
CA VAL A 51 -15.15 -7.50 -5.40
C VAL A 51 -16.44 -6.68 -5.51
N GLN A 52 -17.55 -7.29 -5.90
CA GLN A 52 -18.85 -6.61 -5.98
C GLN A 52 -19.36 -6.14 -4.62
N ALA A 53 -19.21 -6.97 -3.57
CA ALA A 53 -19.58 -6.59 -2.22
C ALA A 53 -18.75 -5.41 -1.70
N HIS A 54 -17.43 -5.44 -1.90
CA HIS A 54 -16.53 -4.33 -1.52
C HIS A 54 -16.86 -3.06 -2.29
N LEU A 55 -17.17 -3.15 -3.58
CA LEU A 55 -17.55 -2.01 -4.40
C LEU A 55 -18.87 -1.39 -3.94
N LYS A 56 -19.89 -2.23 -3.66
CA LYS A 56 -21.18 -1.76 -3.15
C LYS A 56 -21.02 -1.04 -1.81
N PHE A 57 -20.28 -1.65 -0.89
CA PHE A 57 -19.97 -1.08 0.43
C PHE A 57 -19.23 0.26 0.32
N ALA A 58 -18.18 0.35 -0.50
CA ALA A 58 -17.43 1.59 -0.69
C ALA A 58 -18.29 2.73 -1.26
N ASN A 59 -19.21 2.42 -2.19
CA ASN A 59 -20.11 3.41 -2.78
C ASN A 59 -21.17 3.90 -1.81
N GLU A 60 -21.75 3.00 -1.00
CA GLU A 60 -22.73 3.36 0.04
C GLU A 60 -22.08 4.25 1.10
N GLN A 61 -20.82 3.98 1.46
CA GLN A 61 -20.05 4.72 2.47
C GLN A 61 -19.46 6.05 2.01
N LEU A 62 -19.44 6.33 0.71
CA LEU A 62 -18.89 7.59 0.17
C LEU A 62 -19.68 8.82 0.66
N ASN A 63 -20.96 8.64 1.01
CA ASN A 63 -21.85 9.70 1.46
C ASN A 63 -22.01 9.77 2.99
N ASP A 64 -21.33 8.90 3.75
CA ASP A 64 -21.42 8.89 5.21
C ASP A 64 -20.66 10.09 5.82
N SER A 65 -21.25 10.72 6.84
CA SER A 65 -20.62 11.83 7.56
C SER A 65 -19.51 11.34 8.51
N GLU A 66 -18.54 12.20 8.82
CA GLU A 66 -17.43 11.89 9.75
C GLU A 66 -17.93 11.44 11.13
N GLU A 67 -19.10 11.93 11.56
CA GLU A 67 -19.74 11.55 12.83
C GLU A 67 -20.22 10.09 12.86
N ASN A 68 -20.57 9.50 11.71
CA ASN A 68 -20.92 8.08 11.62
C ASN A 68 -19.71 7.19 11.93
N TRP A 69 -18.52 7.58 11.47
CA TRP A 69 -17.28 6.85 11.70
C TRP A 69 -16.79 6.90 13.14
N VAL A 70 -17.09 7.97 13.89
CA VAL A 70 -16.78 8.08 15.33
C VAL A 70 -17.55 7.06 16.17
N LYS A 71 -18.75 6.66 15.71
CA LYS A 71 -19.58 5.63 16.37
C LYS A 71 -19.21 4.22 15.98
N VAL A 72 -18.50 4.02 14.86
CA VAL A 72 -18.00 2.71 14.44
C VAL A 72 -16.82 2.34 15.33
N LEU A 73 -17.12 1.79 16.51
CA LEU A 73 -16.13 1.15 17.35
C LEU A 73 -15.69 -0.14 16.64
N CYS A 74 -14.58 -0.08 15.91
CA CYS A 74 -13.98 -1.28 15.32
C CYS A 74 -13.56 -2.22 16.47
N SER A 75 -14.31 -3.31 16.69
CA SER A 75 -13.81 -4.44 17.48
C SER A 75 -12.54 -4.90 16.80
N LEU A 76 -11.40 -4.55 17.38
CA LEU A 76 -10.07 -4.82 16.88
C LEU A 76 -9.98 -6.32 16.61
N ALA A 77 -10.12 -6.72 15.34
CA ALA A 77 -9.90 -8.08 14.90
C ALA A 77 -8.55 -8.49 15.48
N SER A 78 -8.56 -9.49 16.36
CA SER A 78 -7.45 -9.87 17.21
C SER A 78 -6.24 -10.22 16.33
N THR A 79 -5.44 -9.21 16.06
CA THR A 79 -4.21 -9.34 15.27
C THR A 79 -3.20 -9.85 16.26
N GLN A 80 -2.67 -11.05 16.02
CA GLN A 80 -1.56 -11.57 16.79
C GLN A 80 -0.39 -10.59 16.64
N LEU A 81 -0.17 -9.75 17.65
CA LEU A 81 0.92 -8.80 17.68
C LEU A 81 2.21 -9.60 17.88
N SER A 82 2.90 -9.86 16.79
CA SER A 82 4.24 -10.43 16.83
C SER A 82 5.23 -9.29 17.08
N MET A 83 5.89 -9.32 18.24
CA MET A 83 6.83 -8.26 18.66
C MET A 83 8.06 -8.14 17.75
N PHE A 84 8.37 -9.20 17.02
CA PHE A 84 9.35 -9.23 15.94
C PHE A 84 8.73 -10.06 14.82
N GLY A 85 8.87 -9.65 13.55
CA GLY A 85 8.24 -10.31 12.40
C GLY A 85 8.74 -11.73 12.07
N GLY A 86 8.90 -12.59 13.06
CA GLY A 86 9.24 -14.01 12.97
C GLY A 86 8.44 -14.78 14.03
N GLY A 87 7.68 -15.77 13.59
CA GLY A 87 6.72 -16.51 14.41
C GLY A 87 7.34 -17.30 15.56
N GLY A 88 7.38 -16.69 16.75
CA GLY A 88 7.61 -17.36 18.02
C GLY A 88 6.56 -16.93 19.03
N ILE A 89 5.78 -17.89 19.56
CA ILE A 89 4.76 -17.65 20.57
C ILE A 89 5.46 -17.55 21.94
N LEU A 90 5.47 -16.36 22.54
CA LEU A 90 5.69 -16.22 23.98
C LEU A 90 4.36 -15.79 24.61
N PRO A 91 3.85 -16.51 25.62
CA PRO A 91 2.60 -16.14 26.28
C PRO A 91 2.82 -14.85 27.09
N MET A 92 2.26 -13.75 26.60
CA MET A 92 2.11 -12.52 27.38
C MET A 92 0.91 -12.67 28.32
N THR A 93 1.13 -12.63 29.63
CA THR A 93 0.05 -12.45 30.60
C THR A 93 -0.45 -11.00 30.52
N PRO A 94 -1.77 -10.73 30.44
CA PRO A 94 -2.26 -9.35 30.35
C PRO A 94 -1.98 -8.62 31.66
N ARG A 95 -1.22 -7.52 31.62
CA ARG A 95 -1.20 -6.57 32.73
C ARG A 95 -2.51 -5.78 32.72
N THR A 96 -3.13 -5.65 33.89
CA THR A 96 -4.29 -4.80 34.14
C THR A 96 -4.00 -3.38 33.60
N PRO A 97 -4.83 -2.82 32.70
CA PRO A 97 -4.58 -1.50 32.15
C PRO A 97 -4.81 -0.43 33.23
N SER A 98 -3.83 0.45 33.40
CA SER A 98 -3.97 1.67 34.22
C SER A 98 -5.06 2.58 33.61
N PRO A 99 -5.79 3.34 34.43
CA PRO A 99 -6.87 4.20 33.95
C PRO A 99 -6.34 5.28 32.97
N PRO A 100 -7.13 5.67 31.94
CA PRO A 100 -6.67 6.57 30.89
C PRO A 100 -6.32 7.96 31.44
N SER A 101 -5.10 8.42 31.18
CA SER A 101 -4.71 9.81 31.41
C SER A 101 -5.23 10.71 30.26
N ASP A 102 -5.86 11.80 30.66
CA ASP A 102 -6.51 12.89 29.92
C ASP A 102 -6.30 13.03 28.39
N MET A 103 -7.43 13.07 27.70
CA MET A 103 -7.68 13.27 26.25
C MET A 103 -7.28 14.66 25.70
N LYS A 104 -6.23 15.30 26.24
CA LYS A 104 -5.79 16.65 25.83
C LYS A 104 -4.65 16.66 24.82
N THR A 105 -3.94 15.55 24.64
CA THR A 105 -2.71 15.49 23.82
C THR A 105 -2.93 15.16 22.34
N TRP A 106 -4.08 14.60 21.95
CA TRP A 106 -4.37 14.23 20.55
C TRP A 106 -4.60 15.44 19.63
N LYS A 107 -5.01 16.59 20.17
CA LYS A 107 -5.34 17.78 19.35
C LYS A 107 -4.13 18.41 18.65
N HIS A 108 -2.91 18.15 19.11
CA HIS A 108 -1.69 18.75 18.56
C HIS A 108 -1.07 17.95 17.41
N THR A 109 -1.33 16.64 17.32
CA THR A 109 -0.71 15.76 16.31
C THR A 109 -1.43 15.80 14.96
N THR A 110 -2.72 16.15 14.94
CA THR A 110 -3.54 16.24 13.72
C THR A 110 -3.25 17.48 12.87
N LYS A 111 -2.82 18.59 13.49
CA LYS A 111 -2.37 19.79 12.74
C LYS A 111 -1.03 19.54 12.03
N ALA A 112 -0.11 18.81 12.66
CA ALA A 112 1.21 18.53 12.11
C ALA A 112 1.16 17.62 10.87
N THR A 113 0.25 16.64 10.82
CA THR A 113 0.07 15.75 9.67
C THR A 113 -0.64 16.44 8.50
N LYS A 114 -1.64 17.30 8.78
CA LYS A 114 -2.32 18.09 7.74
C LYS A 114 -1.36 19.07 7.04
N GLU A 115 -0.49 19.73 7.80
CA GLU A 115 0.58 20.58 7.26
C GLU A 115 1.61 19.80 6.44
N ARG A 116 1.99 18.60 6.90
CA ARG A 116 2.90 17.71 6.16
C ARG A 116 2.29 17.18 4.85
N LEU A 117 0.97 17.01 4.79
CA LEU A 117 0.23 16.66 3.57
C LEU A 117 0.09 17.85 2.63
N LYS A 118 -0.17 19.06 3.15
CA LYS A 118 -0.27 20.29 2.35
C LYS A 118 1.05 20.68 1.67
N LYS A 119 2.18 20.37 2.32
CA LYS A 119 3.54 20.61 1.80
C LYS A 119 3.99 19.59 0.74
N LYS A 120 3.29 18.46 0.60
CA LYS A 120 3.47 17.52 -0.51
C LYS A 120 2.47 17.91 -1.59
N HIS A 121 2.93 18.55 -2.66
CA HIS A 121 2.12 18.75 -3.87
C HIS A 121 1.81 17.40 -4.52
N ILE A 122 0.82 16.70 -3.98
CA ILE A 122 0.15 15.60 -4.65
C ILE A 122 -0.96 16.25 -5.45
N LYS A 123 -0.72 16.44 -6.75
CA LYS A 123 -1.74 16.84 -7.70
C LYS A 123 -2.67 15.64 -7.89
N VAL A 124 -3.80 15.64 -7.19
CA VAL A 124 -4.90 14.72 -7.46
C VAL A 124 -5.54 15.20 -8.77
N LEU A 125 -5.40 14.38 -9.82
CA LEU A 125 -6.19 14.49 -11.06
C LEU A 125 -7.62 14.04 -10.79
#